data_AF-A0A9D2BES6-F1
#
_entry.id   AF-A0A9D2BES6-F1
#
_cell.length_a   1.000
_cell.length_b   1.000
_cell.length_c   1.000
_cell.angle_alpha   90.00
_cell.angle_beta   90.00
_cell.angle_gamma   90.00
#
_symmetry.space_group_name_H-M   'P 1'
#
loop_
_entity.id
_entity.type
_entity.pdbx_description
1 polymer ?
#
loop_
_entity_poly.entity_id
_entity_poly.type
_entity_poly.pdbx_seq_one_letter_code
_entity_poly.pdbx_strand_id
1 'polypeptide(L)'
;MQKVMLRKCFGTGALAGCMVVAVTLAQPVFAADAGSLREGGSAAAVDARDAGAQEARVQAKKMNKKNWYKKVIKKRKGSYKVRCWNYGYSYRYKKIRTKLSEYGYYNVMDINGDGTSELLLSTSATGRGFESRVLVLTFRKGKVRPLIAFEELRNGLFLRGGRLYAQVGGSTESIITGYKLKKNKAKQFVKLERLRRWPGGSRYAVTTYWKNRKQISEAQYNVECIKTVAYQTPLGFVKIR
;
A
#
# COMPACT_ATOMS: atom_id res chain seq x y z
N MET A 1 10.36 59.50 5.36
CA MET A 1 11.18 60.14 6.41
C MET A 1 11.27 59.19 7.61
N GLN A 2 12.47 59.01 8.17
CA GLN A 2 12.88 58.33 9.43
C GLN A 2 12.56 56.83 9.57
N LYS A 3 13.50 55.88 9.40
CA LYS A 3 14.69 55.45 10.19
C LYS A 3 14.40 54.82 11.57
N VAL A 4 14.53 53.48 11.59
CA VAL A 4 15.37 52.63 12.47
C VAL A 4 15.13 52.66 14.00
N MET A 5 14.82 51.49 14.57
CA MET A 5 15.65 50.90 15.63
C MET A 5 15.59 49.36 15.68
N LEU A 6 16.75 48.76 15.43
CA LEU A 6 17.14 47.40 15.78
C LEU A 6 17.48 47.34 17.28
N ARG A 7 17.17 46.24 17.96
CA ARG A 7 18.05 45.67 19.02
C ARG A 7 18.00 44.14 19.01
N LYS A 8 19.18 43.55 18.84
CA LYS A 8 19.56 42.15 19.07
C LYS A 8 20.05 41.98 20.51
N CYS A 9 19.82 40.80 21.10
CA CYS A 9 20.74 40.05 21.99
C CYS A 9 20.42 38.56 21.76
N PHE A 10 21.24 37.79 21.06
CA PHE A 10 22.40 37.01 21.51
C PHE A 10 22.12 35.98 22.62
N GLY A 11 22.40 34.72 22.28
CA GLY A 11 22.34 33.54 23.14
C GLY A 11 22.96 32.33 22.43
N THR A 12 24.23 32.46 22.06
CA THR A 12 25.12 31.35 21.66
C THR A 12 25.47 30.51 22.89
N GLY A 13 25.36 29.19 22.76
CA GLY A 13 25.87 28.23 23.72
C GLY A 13 26.21 26.92 23.01
N ALA A 14 27.42 26.85 22.47
CA ALA A 14 28.08 25.63 22.04
C ALA A 14 29.17 25.30 23.07
N LEU A 15 29.20 24.05 23.56
CA LEU A 15 30.31 23.32 24.18
C LEU A 15 29.83 21.86 24.23
N ALA A 16 30.27 20.99 23.32
CA ALA A 16 31.51 20.21 23.38
C ALA A 16 31.63 19.38 24.67
N GLY A 17 31.63 18.05 24.54
CA GLY A 17 31.91 17.18 25.68
C GLY A 17 31.66 15.69 25.43
N CYS A 18 32.72 15.02 24.97
CA CYS A 18 33.07 13.60 25.17
C CYS A 18 32.13 12.47 24.74
N MET A 19 32.60 11.74 23.74
CA MET A 19 32.41 10.29 23.61
C MET A 19 32.82 9.57 24.90
N VAL A 20 32.01 8.61 25.34
CA VAL A 20 32.51 7.37 25.94
C VAL A 20 31.71 6.21 25.34
N VAL A 21 32.38 5.44 24.50
CA VAL A 21 31.94 4.13 24.05
C VAL A 21 32.33 3.14 25.14
N ALA A 22 31.36 2.55 25.84
CA ALA A 22 31.61 1.39 26.68
C ALA A 22 31.30 0.13 25.87
N VAL A 23 32.34 -0.46 25.28
CA VAL A 23 32.34 -1.84 24.81
C VAL A 23 32.59 -2.71 26.04
N THR A 24 31.57 -3.40 26.53
CA THR A 24 31.77 -4.44 27.54
C THR A 24 32.28 -5.71 26.84
N LEU A 25 33.59 -5.93 26.95
CA LEU A 25 34.25 -7.20 26.67
C LEU A 25 33.96 -8.16 27.84
N ALA A 26 33.16 -9.19 27.61
CA ALA A 26 33.12 -10.35 28.48
C ALA A 26 34.27 -11.28 28.09
N GLN A 27 35.31 -11.36 28.92
CA GLN A 27 36.35 -12.38 28.82
C GLN A 27 35.91 -13.64 29.58
N PRO A 28 36.14 -14.85 29.05
CA PRO A 28 35.98 -16.09 29.80
C PRO A 28 37.20 -16.34 30.69
N VAL A 29 36.95 -16.66 31.96
CA VAL A 29 37.96 -17.23 32.87
C VAL A 29 38.04 -18.73 32.58
N PHE A 30 39.18 -19.20 32.09
CA PHE A 30 39.53 -20.61 32.06
C PHE A 30 40.11 -21.01 33.42
N ALA A 31 39.46 -21.95 34.10
CA ALA A 31 40.10 -22.79 35.10
C ALA A 31 40.79 -23.95 34.36
N ALA A 32 42.06 -24.15 34.68
CA ALA A 32 42.81 -25.33 34.26
C ALA A 32 42.44 -26.49 35.18
N ASP A 33 42.15 -27.66 34.60
CA ASP A 33 42.51 -28.91 35.21
C ASP A 33 42.82 -29.97 34.14
N ALA A 34 43.79 -30.81 34.46
CA ALA A 34 44.52 -31.67 33.53
C ALA A 34 43.73 -32.94 33.16
N GLY A 35 43.86 -33.39 31.91
CA GLY A 35 43.39 -34.72 31.50
C GLY A 35 43.42 -34.99 29.99
N SER A 36 44.46 -35.71 29.55
CA SER A 36 44.44 -36.72 28.48
C SER A 36 44.06 -36.32 27.03
N LEU A 37 45.09 -36.27 26.17
CA LEU A 37 45.19 -36.91 24.84
C LEU A 37 43.90 -37.18 24.04
N ARG A 38 43.71 -36.43 22.94
CA ARG A 38 43.54 -37.00 21.58
C ARG A 38 43.51 -35.89 20.52
N GLU A 39 44.28 -36.09 19.44
CA GLU A 39 44.27 -35.28 18.22
C GLU A 39 42.86 -35.22 17.62
N GLY A 40 42.36 -34.01 17.42
CA GLY A 40 41.06 -33.73 16.79
C GLY A 40 41.19 -32.60 15.79
N GLY A 41 41.76 -32.90 14.63
CA GLY A 41 41.76 -32.00 13.49
C GLY A 41 40.35 -31.81 12.93
N SER A 42 39.98 -30.55 12.68
CA SER A 42 38.97 -30.12 11.71
C SER A 42 37.49 -30.48 11.97
N ALA A 43 36.89 -29.96 13.04
CA ALA A 43 35.43 -29.80 13.14
C ALA A 43 35.00 -28.33 13.33
N ALA A 44 35.69 -27.57 14.17
CA ALA A 44 35.29 -26.19 14.50
C ALA A 44 35.45 -25.14 13.38
N ALA A 45 36.29 -25.42 12.36
CA ALA A 45 36.48 -24.52 11.21
C ALA A 45 35.43 -24.69 10.10
N VAL A 46 34.69 -25.80 10.11
CA VAL A 46 33.59 -26.05 9.16
C VAL A 46 32.32 -25.31 9.61
N ASP A 47 32.05 -25.28 10.91
CA ASP A 47 30.84 -24.67 11.49
C ASP A 47 30.79 -23.14 11.37
N ALA A 48 31.92 -22.44 11.50
CA ALA A 48 31.95 -20.97 11.38
C ALA A 48 31.73 -20.50 9.92
N ARG A 49 32.22 -21.28 8.94
CA ARG A 49 31.97 -21.02 7.52
C ARG A 49 30.54 -21.34 7.13
N ASP A 50 29.94 -22.39 7.71
CA ASP A 50 28.55 -22.76 7.44
C ASP A 50 27.55 -21.83 8.13
N ALA A 51 27.85 -21.33 9.33
CA ALA A 51 27.05 -20.31 10.01
C ALA A 51 27.10 -18.94 9.29
N GLY A 52 28.29 -18.51 8.84
CA GLY A 52 28.44 -17.31 8.02
C GLY A 52 27.80 -17.45 6.63
N ALA A 53 27.85 -18.65 6.04
CA ALA A 53 27.16 -18.96 4.79
C ALA A 53 25.64 -19.10 5.01
N GLN A 54 25.17 -19.54 6.16
CA GLN A 54 23.74 -19.57 6.54
C GLN A 54 23.24 -18.17 6.87
N GLU A 55 23.97 -17.31 7.56
CA GLU A 55 23.57 -15.91 7.76
C GLU A 55 23.61 -15.14 6.45
N ALA A 56 24.57 -15.39 5.57
CA ALA A 56 24.59 -14.85 4.20
C ALA A 56 23.49 -15.48 3.30
N ARG A 57 23.12 -16.75 3.50
CA ARG A 57 21.99 -17.43 2.81
C ARG A 57 20.62 -17.08 3.39
N VAL A 58 20.53 -16.69 4.65
CA VAL A 58 19.32 -16.16 5.31
C VAL A 58 19.16 -14.68 4.97
N GLN A 59 20.26 -13.95 4.76
CA GLN A 59 20.25 -12.68 4.05
C GLN A 59 19.95 -12.85 2.55
N ALA A 60 20.20 -14.03 1.96
CA ALA A 60 19.79 -14.33 0.59
C ALA A 60 18.26 -14.34 0.47
N LYS A 61 17.79 -13.26 -0.18
CA LYS A 61 16.42 -12.95 -0.63
C LYS A 61 15.52 -12.22 0.36
N LYS A 62 16.06 -11.41 1.27
CA LYS A 62 15.27 -10.25 1.74
C LYS A 62 14.93 -9.40 0.51
N MET A 63 13.65 -9.34 0.15
CA MET A 63 13.22 -8.65 -1.07
C MET A 63 13.55 -7.15 -0.92
N ASN A 64 14.25 -6.57 -1.89
CA ASN A 64 14.63 -5.15 -1.82
C ASN A 64 13.37 -4.27 -2.04
N LYS A 65 13.17 -3.30 -1.13
CA LYS A 65 12.07 -2.31 -1.17
C LYS A 65 11.95 -1.60 -2.53
N LYS A 66 13.05 -1.37 -3.26
CA LYS A 66 13.03 -0.66 -4.55
C LYS A 66 12.56 -1.51 -5.74
N ASN A 67 12.68 -2.84 -5.68
CA ASN A 67 12.48 -3.73 -6.83
C ASN A 67 11.62 -4.97 -6.51
N TRP A 68 10.90 -4.96 -5.39
CA TRP A 68 10.07 -6.10 -4.96
C TRP A 68 8.99 -6.47 -6.00
N TYR A 69 8.36 -5.46 -6.61
CA TYR A 69 7.29 -5.63 -7.58
C TYR A 69 7.76 -6.39 -8.82
N LYS A 70 8.99 -6.13 -9.29
CA LYS A 70 9.59 -6.85 -10.43
C LYS A 70 9.66 -8.36 -10.17
N LYS A 71 9.96 -8.76 -8.93
CA LYS A 71 9.99 -10.18 -8.54
C LYS A 71 8.58 -10.79 -8.53
N VAL A 72 7.57 -10.04 -8.10
CA VAL A 72 6.16 -10.48 -8.13
C VAL A 72 5.68 -10.66 -9.57
N ILE A 73 5.92 -9.66 -10.41
CA ILE A 73 5.57 -9.66 -11.84
C ILE A 73 6.31 -10.77 -12.58
N LYS A 74 7.62 -10.97 -12.34
CA LYS A 74 8.39 -12.04 -13.01
C LYS A 74 7.92 -13.44 -12.60
N LYS A 75 7.61 -13.66 -11.32
CA LYS A 75 7.25 -15.00 -10.83
C LYS A 75 5.82 -15.40 -11.21
N ARG A 76 4.86 -14.46 -11.20
CA ARG A 76 3.42 -14.69 -11.46
C ARG A 76 2.79 -15.88 -10.72
N LYS A 77 3.39 -16.32 -9.62
CA LYS A 77 3.00 -17.49 -8.84
C LYS A 77 2.51 -17.09 -7.47
N GLY A 78 1.42 -17.71 -7.04
CA GLY A 78 0.83 -17.51 -5.71
C GLY A 78 -0.61 -17.00 -5.76
N SER A 79 -1.23 -16.98 -4.59
CA SER A 79 -2.59 -16.46 -4.40
C SER A 79 -2.68 -15.64 -3.12
N TYR A 80 -3.58 -14.67 -3.13
CA TYR A 80 -3.83 -13.80 -1.99
C TYR A 80 -5.27 -13.91 -1.54
N LYS A 81 -5.47 -14.03 -0.22
CA LYS A 81 -6.76 -13.75 0.42
C LYS A 81 -6.83 -12.26 0.74
N VAL A 82 -7.80 -11.56 0.17
CA VAL A 82 -7.85 -10.09 0.19
C VAL A 82 -9.29 -9.60 0.34
N ARG A 83 -9.46 -8.44 0.99
CA ARG A 83 -10.76 -7.75 1.02
C ARG A 83 -11.00 -7.12 -0.35
N CYS A 84 -12.14 -7.42 -0.96
CA CYS A 84 -12.54 -6.93 -2.26
C CYS A 84 -13.72 -5.96 -2.11
N TRP A 85 -13.64 -4.81 -2.77
CA TRP A 85 -14.78 -3.94 -3.05
C TRP A 85 -15.39 -4.38 -4.38
N ASN A 86 -16.69 -4.68 -4.41
CA ASN A 86 -17.33 -5.25 -5.58
C ASN A 86 -18.68 -4.56 -5.85
N TYR A 87 -18.93 -4.23 -7.12
CA TYR A 87 -20.18 -3.66 -7.62
C TYR A 87 -21.38 -4.62 -7.49
N GLY A 88 -21.31 -5.81 -8.12
CA GLY A 88 -22.36 -6.84 -8.12
C GLY A 88 -22.89 -7.30 -6.75
N TYR A 89 -22.19 -7.00 -5.65
CA TYR A 89 -22.68 -7.24 -4.27
C TYR A 89 -23.17 -5.97 -3.57
N SER A 90 -23.80 -5.04 -4.29
CA SER A 90 -24.33 -3.79 -3.72
C SER A 90 -23.27 -2.98 -2.98
N TYR A 91 -22.07 -2.88 -3.54
CA TYR A 91 -20.95 -2.08 -2.99
C TYR A 91 -20.43 -2.57 -1.64
N ARG A 92 -20.73 -3.82 -1.27
CA ARG A 92 -20.27 -4.43 -0.02
C ARG A 92 -18.86 -4.98 -0.19
N TYR A 93 -18.17 -5.11 0.94
CA TYR A 93 -16.88 -5.78 0.98
C TYR A 93 -17.06 -7.28 1.16
N LYS A 94 -16.36 -8.08 0.35
CA LYS A 94 -16.21 -9.53 0.56
C LYS A 94 -14.74 -9.89 0.70
N LYS A 95 -14.44 -11.09 1.21
CA LYS A 95 -13.08 -11.65 1.13
C LYS A 95 -13.03 -12.56 -0.08
N ILE A 96 -12.07 -12.34 -0.97
CA ILE A 96 -11.83 -13.21 -2.13
C ILE A 96 -10.47 -13.89 -1.99
N ARG A 97 -10.28 -14.96 -2.76
CA ARG A 97 -8.97 -15.51 -3.08
C ARG A 97 -8.72 -15.31 -4.56
N THR A 98 -7.58 -14.72 -4.92
CA THR A 98 -7.22 -14.45 -6.32
C THR A 98 -5.79 -14.89 -6.61
N LYS A 99 -5.55 -15.41 -7.81
CA LYS A 99 -4.23 -15.90 -8.26
C LYS A 99 -3.51 -14.82 -9.04
N LEU A 100 -2.19 -14.71 -8.84
CA LEU A 100 -1.37 -13.73 -9.57
C LEU A 100 -1.35 -13.98 -11.09
N SER A 101 -1.54 -15.22 -11.52
CA SER A 101 -1.60 -15.60 -12.93
C SER A 101 -2.81 -15.02 -13.69
N GLU A 102 -3.87 -14.63 -12.97
CA GLU A 102 -5.09 -14.04 -13.57
C GLU A 102 -4.86 -12.60 -14.07
N TYR A 103 -3.80 -11.94 -13.61
CA TYR A 103 -3.52 -10.55 -13.95
C TYR A 103 -2.50 -10.48 -15.09
N GLY A 104 -2.87 -9.76 -16.16
CA GLY A 104 -2.05 -9.57 -17.35
C GLY A 104 -1.44 -8.17 -17.46
N TYR A 105 -1.83 -7.24 -16.59
CA TYR A 105 -1.42 -5.85 -16.64
C TYR A 105 -1.00 -5.35 -15.26
N TYR A 106 -0.18 -4.31 -15.22
CA TYR A 106 0.30 -3.74 -13.97
C TYR A 106 0.50 -2.22 -14.02
N ASN A 107 0.49 -1.60 -12.85
CA ASN A 107 0.96 -0.23 -12.63
C ASN A 107 1.69 -0.18 -11.28
N VAL A 108 2.72 0.65 -11.16
CA VAL A 108 3.55 0.79 -9.96
C VAL A 108 3.71 2.26 -9.64
N MET A 109 3.40 2.62 -8.40
CA MET A 109 3.43 4.01 -7.93
C MET A 109 3.48 4.04 -6.41
N ASP A 110 4.14 5.05 -5.84
CA ASP A 110 4.04 5.35 -4.41
C ASP A 110 2.76 6.17 -4.17
N ILE A 111 1.69 5.50 -3.72
CA ILE A 111 0.38 6.15 -3.61
C ILE A 111 0.34 7.08 -2.41
N ASN A 112 0.98 6.73 -1.30
CA ASN A 112 0.85 7.44 -0.03
C ASN A 112 2.08 8.30 0.33
N GLY A 113 3.11 8.28 -0.52
CA GLY A 113 4.33 9.07 -0.35
C GLY A 113 5.26 8.55 0.75
N ASP A 114 5.18 7.26 1.12
CA ASP A 114 6.02 6.68 2.19
C ASP A 114 7.36 6.09 1.67
N GLY A 115 7.67 6.34 0.41
CA GLY A 115 8.84 5.83 -0.29
C GLY A 115 8.73 4.33 -0.61
N THR A 116 7.55 3.73 -0.47
CA THR A 116 7.24 2.36 -0.88
C THR A 116 6.23 2.41 -2.00
N SER A 117 6.61 1.96 -3.20
CA SER A 117 5.62 1.82 -4.26
C SER A 117 4.65 0.69 -3.96
N GLU A 118 3.36 0.94 -4.18
CA GLU A 118 2.33 -0.06 -4.40
C GLU A 118 2.44 -0.66 -5.80
N LEU A 119 2.11 -1.94 -5.90
CA LEU A 119 1.90 -2.64 -7.17
C LEU A 119 0.40 -2.87 -7.35
N LEU A 120 -0.16 -2.30 -8.41
CA LEU A 120 -1.51 -2.57 -8.84
C LEU A 120 -1.45 -3.56 -9.99
N LEU A 121 -2.18 -4.67 -9.88
CA LEU A 121 -2.30 -5.68 -10.92
C LEU A 121 -3.70 -5.65 -11.48
N SER A 122 -3.85 -5.69 -12.80
CA SER A 122 -5.16 -5.69 -13.45
C SER A 122 -5.34 -6.81 -14.47
N THR A 123 -6.59 -7.24 -14.63
CA THR A 123 -7.01 -8.17 -15.69
C THR A 123 -7.17 -7.48 -17.05
N SER A 124 -7.23 -6.14 -17.09
CA SER A 124 -7.35 -5.36 -18.33
C SER A 124 -6.38 -4.17 -18.36
N ALA A 125 -6.09 -3.62 -19.54
CA ALA A 125 -5.18 -2.48 -19.71
C ALA A 125 -5.71 -1.19 -19.07
N THR A 126 -7.03 -1.08 -18.88
CA THR A 126 -7.67 0.11 -18.32
C THR A 126 -7.99 -0.04 -16.84
N GLY A 127 -8.04 -1.28 -16.33
CA GLY A 127 -8.55 -1.60 -15.00
C GLY A 127 -10.04 -1.30 -14.84
N ARG A 128 -10.79 -1.23 -15.94
CA ARG A 128 -12.22 -0.88 -15.96
C ARG A 128 -13.05 -1.87 -16.76
N GLY A 129 -14.36 -1.81 -16.57
CA GLY A 129 -15.35 -2.60 -17.29
C GLY A 129 -15.96 -3.73 -16.46
N PHE A 130 -16.95 -4.40 -17.05
CA PHE A 130 -17.50 -5.63 -16.51
C PHE A 130 -16.39 -6.68 -16.42
N GLU A 131 -16.37 -7.48 -15.35
CA GLU A 131 -15.34 -8.51 -15.07
C GLU A 131 -13.92 -8.00 -14.78
N SER A 132 -13.65 -6.70 -14.95
CA SER A 132 -12.35 -6.12 -14.59
C SER A 132 -12.06 -6.31 -13.12
N ARG A 133 -10.81 -6.71 -12.81
CA ARG A 133 -10.31 -6.77 -11.45
C ARG A 133 -9.02 -5.98 -11.32
N VAL A 134 -8.86 -5.33 -10.17
CA VAL A 134 -7.61 -4.70 -9.77
C VAL A 134 -7.22 -5.16 -8.38
N LEU A 135 -6.03 -5.74 -8.22
CA LEU A 135 -5.44 -6.11 -6.95
C LEU A 135 -4.35 -5.11 -6.57
N VAL A 136 -4.42 -4.54 -5.37
CA VAL A 136 -3.40 -3.62 -4.84
C VAL A 136 -2.54 -4.35 -3.81
N LEU A 137 -1.23 -4.39 -4.05
CA LEU A 137 -0.22 -4.99 -3.20
C LEU A 137 0.74 -3.91 -2.68
N THR A 138 1.25 -4.10 -1.47
CA THR A 138 2.32 -3.26 -0.89
C THR A 138 3.46 -4.14 -0.39
N PHE A 139 4.58 -3.51 -0.02
CA PHE A 139 5.75 -4.19 0.51
C PHE A 139 6.22 -3.60 1.84
N ARG A 140 6.13 -4.41 2.90
CA ARG A 140 6.48 -3.93 4.24
C ARG A 140 7.13 -5.02 5.06
N LYS A 141 8.18 -4.65 5.81
CA LYS A 141 8.96 -5.57 6.66
C LYS A 141 9.43 -6.81 5.88
N GLY A 142 9.95 -6.62 4.67
CA GLY A 142 10.47 -7.72 3.85
C GLY A 142 9.41 -8.57 3.15
N LYS A 143 8.12 -8.28 3.30
CA LYS A 143 7.02 -9.15 2.81
C LYS A 143 6.04 -8.37 1.91
N VAL A 144 5.60 -9.02 0.84
CA VAL A 144 4.49 -8.57 -0.01
C VAL A 144 3.18 -8.81 0.72
N ARG A 145 2.28 -7.81 0.72
CA ARG A 145 0.98 -7.91 1.39
C ARG A 145 -0.14 -7.34 0.53
N PRO A 146 -1.30 -8.02 0.44
CA PRO A 146 -2.46 -7.47 -0.24
C PRO A 146 -3.10 -6.37 0.61
N LEU A 147 -3.43 -5.24 -0.01
CA LEU A 147 -4.14 -4.12 0.62
C LEU A 147 -5.65 -4.21 0.41
N ILE A 148 -6.06 -4.34 -0.86
CA ILE A 148 -7.45 -4.36 -1.29
C ILE A 148 -7.52 -4.89 -2.73
N ALA A 149 -8.66 -5.46 -3.10
CA ALA A 149 -9.01 -5.74 -4.49
C ALA A 149 -10.28 -4.98 -4.87
N PHE A 150 -10.46 -4.77 -6.17
CA PHE A 150 -11.65 -4.17 -6.76
C PHE A 150 -12.13 -5.08 -7.88
N GLU A 151 -13.44 -5.31 -7.94
CA GLU A 151 -14.10 -6.03 -9.03
C GLU A 151 -15.16 -5.11 -9.64
N GLU A 152 -15.28 -5.16 -10.97
CA GLU A 152 -16.30 -4.44 -11.76
C GLU A 152 -16.25 -2.91 -11.60
N LEU A 153 -15.04 -2.36 -11.64
CA LEU A 153 -14.83 -0.92 -11.71
C LEU A 153 -15.28 -0.38 -13.08
N ARG A 154 -16.55 0.02 -13.24
CA ARG A 154 -17.02 0.57 -14.53
C ARG A 154 -16.25 1.82 -14.99
N ASN A 155 -15.90 2.71 -14.06
CA ASN A 155 -15.22 3.97 -14.39
C ASN A 155 -13.71 3.97 -14.04
N GLY A 156 -13.28 3.01 -13.21
CA GLY A 156 -11.86 2.77 -12.92
C GLY A 156 -11.38 3.26 -11.56
N LEU A 157 -10.06 3.28 -11.41
CA LEU A 157 -9.35 3.82 -10.25
C LEU A 157 -8.74 5.17 -10.58
N PHE A 158 -8.66 6.04 -9.58
CA PHE A 158 -8.13 7.39 -9.68
C PHE A 158 -7.20 7.67 -8.51
N LEU A 159 -6.22 8.53 -8.74
CA LEU A 159 -5.36 9.06 -7.69
C LEU A 159 -5.57 10.55 -7.51
N ARG A 160 -5.61 10.98 -6.26
CA ARG A 160 -5.54 12.41 -5.92
C ARG A 160 -5.05 12.65 -4.51
N GLY A 161 -4.08 13.54 -4.36
CA GLY A 161 -3.58 13.99 -3.05
C GLY A 161 -3.22 12.84 -2.11
N GLY A 162 -2.47 11.86 -2.63
CA GLY A 162 -2.02 10.68 -1.87
C GLY A 162 -3.12 9.67 -1.50
N ARG A 163 -4.24 9.68 -2.22
CA ARG A 163 -5.41 8.84 -1.95
C ARG A 163 -5.87 8.12 -3.20
N LEU A 164 -6.36 6.91 -3.01
CA LEU A 164 -6.92 6.07 -4.06
C LEU A 164 -8.44 6.17 -4.06
N TYR A 165 -9.06 6.35 -5.22
CA TYR A 165 -10.50 6.41 -5.37
C TYR A 165 -10.97 5.37 -6.38
N ALA A 166 -12.02 4.64 -6.02
CA ALA A 166 -12.73 3.74 -6.91
C ALA A 166 -14.04 4.40 -7.32
N GLN A 167 -14.31 4.42 -8.62
CA GLN A 167 -15.56 4.96 -9.15
C GLN A 167 -16.31 3.90 -9.97
N VAL A 168 -17.61 3.85 -9.71
CA VAL A 168 -18.58 3.17 -10.57
C VAL A 168 -19.79 4.06 -10.74
N GLY A 169 -20.30 4.18 -11.95
CA GLY A 169 -21.52 4.92 -12.22
C GLY A 169 -22.12 4.54 -13.57
N GLY A 170 -23.36 5.01 -13.73
CA GLY A 170 -24.18 4.90 -14.92
C GLY A 170 -25.37 5.85 -14.81
N SER A 171 -26.41 5.63 -15.60
CA SER A 171 -27.61 6.48 -15.61
C SER A 171 -28.30 6.54 -14.24
N THR A 172 -28.40 5.40 -13.55
CA THR A 172 -29.14 5.26 -12.29
C THR A 172 -28.32 5.53 -11.04
N GLU A 173 -26.99 5.53 -11.11
CA GLU A 173 -26.15 5.70 -9.92
C GLU A 173 -24.76 6.24 -10.23
N SER A 174 -24.11 6.85 -9.24
CA SER A 174 -22.68 7.18 -9.27
C SER A 174 -22.11 7.06 -7.87
N ILE A 175 -21.15 6.17 -7.69
CA ILE A 175 -20.52 5.84 -6.42
C ILE A 175 -19.03 6.04 -6.52
N ILE A 176 -18.51 6.87 -5.62
CA ILE A 176 -17.09 7.17 -5.48
C ILE A 176 -16.68 6.75 -4.07
N THR A 177 -15.76 5.80 -3.96
CA THR A 177 -15.23 5.36 -2.67
C THR A 177 -13.75 5.71 -2.57
N GLY A 178 -13.39 6.51 -1.58
CA GLY A 178 -12.01 6.95 -1.34
C GLY A 178 -11.32 6.17 -0.22
N TYR A 179 -10.04 5.87 -0.43
CA TYR A 179 -9.18 5.09 0.45
C TYR A 179 -7.91 5.85 0.81
N LYS A 180 -7.55 5.78 2.09
CA LYS A 180 -6.20 6.10 2.59
C LYS A 180 -5.41 4.81 2.72
N LEU A 181 -4.23 4.76 2.12
CA LEU A 181 -3.31 3.62 2.28
C LEU A 181 -2.38 3.91 3.45
N LYS A 182 -2.45 3.10 4.50
CA LYS A 182 -1.59 3.26 5.69
C LYS A 182 -1.11 1.90 6.16
N LYS A 183 0.21 1.74 6.27
CA LYS A 183 0.85 0.48 6.66
C LYS A 183 0.41 -0.66 5.73
N ASN A 184 -0.37 -1.61 6.22
CA ASN A 184 -0.81 -2.80 5.48
C ASN A 184 -2.32 -2.78 5.23
N LYS A 185 -2.97 -1.62 5.21
CA LYS A 185 -4.43 -1.50 5.11
C LYS A 185 -4.83 -0.35 4.19
N ALA A 186 -5.86 -0.61 3.37
CA ALA A 186 -6.64 0.42 2.70
C ALA A 186 -7.87 0.75 3.56
N LYS A 187 -7.90 1.95 4.16
CA LYS A 187 -9.04 2.41 4.99
C LYS A 187 -9.92 3.33 4.17
N GLN A 188 -11.19 2.95 4.00
CA GLN A 188 -12.19 3.84 3.42
C GLN A 188 -12.36 5.05 4.33
N PHE A 189 -12.35 6.26 3.75
CA PHE A 189 -12.59 7.50 4.48
C PHE A 189 -13.78 8.30 3.93
N VAL A 190 -14.17 8.04 2.67
CA VAL A 190 -15.34 8.65 2.05
C VAL A 190 -16.03 7.64 1.14
N LYS A 191 -17.35 7.67 1.13
CA LYS A 191 -18.21 7.07 0.11
C LYS A 191 -19.24 8.12 -0.29
N LEU A 192 -19.24 8.51 -1.55
CA LEU A 192 -20.24 9.40 -2.15
C LEU A 192 -21.16 8.56 -3.01
N GLU A 193 -22.46 8.79 -2.93
CA GLU A 193 -23.47 8.04 -3.70
C GLU A 193 -24.51 9.02 -4.25
N ARG A 194 -24.62 9.10 -5.58
CA ARG A 194 -25.78 9.67 -6.26
C ARG A 194 -26.64 8.51 -6.70
N LEU A 195 -27.89 8.45 -6.26
CA LEU A 195 -28.81 7.35 -6.55
C LEU A 195 -30.08 7.91 -7.18
N ARG A 196 -30.39 7.50 -8.40
CA ARG A 196 -31.64 7.80 -9.10
C ARG A 196 -32.56 6.59 -9.01
N ARG A 197 -33.72 6.77 -8.39
CA ARG A 197 -34.70 5.70 -8.07
C ARG A 197 -36.10 6.12 -8.52
N TRP A 198 -37.01 5.17 -8.66
CA TRP A 198 -38.43 5.40 -8.96
C TRP A 198 -39.26 4.86 -7.79
N PRO A 199 -39.55 5.68 -6.77
CA PRO A 199 -40.30 5.24 -5.59
C PRO A 199 -41.67 4.68 -5.99
N GLY A 200 -42.02 3.51 -5.47
CA GLY A 200 -43.33 2.88 -5.72
C GLY A 200 -43.65 2.59 -7.20
N GLY A 201 -42.64 2.47 -8.07
CA GLY A 201 -42.88 2.31 -9.51
C GLY A 201 -43.38 3.58 -10.21
N SER A 202 -43.21 4.76 -9.59
CA SER A 202 -43.52 6.06 -10.18
C SER A 202 -42.87 6.21 -11.57
N ARG A 203 -43.47 7.02 -12.45
CA ARG A 203 -42.86 7.44 -13.72
C ARG A 203 -41.74 8.46 -13.52
N TYR A 204 -41.75 9.15 -12.37
CA TYR A 204 -40.80 10.20 -12.05
C TYR A 204 -39.65 9.66 -11.20
N ALA A 205 -38.43 9.91 -11.68
CA ALA A 205 -37.24 9.53 -10.96
C ALA A 205 -36.92 10.54 -9.87
N VAL A 206 -36.62 10.06 -8.67
CA VAL A 206 -36.07 10.86 -7.57
C VAL A 206 -34.58 10.59 -7.48
N THR A 207 -33.78 11.65 -7.49
CA THR A 207 -32.32 11.56 -7.27
C THR A 207 -32.00 11.95 -5.83
N THR A 208 -31.24 11.12 -5.15
CA THR A 208 -30.76 11.36 -3.79
C THR A 208 -29.23 11.32 -3.76
N TYR A 209 -28.65 12.08 -2.83
CA TYR A 209 -27.21 12.24 -2.69
C TYR A 209 -26.78 11.89 -1.28
N TRP A 210 -25.69 11.15 -1.14
CA TRP A 210 -25.24 10.61 0.13
C TRP A 210 -23.74 10.76 0.29
N LYS A 211 -23.31 11.08 1.51
CA LYS A 211 -21.91 11.02 1.95
C LYS A 211 -21.85 10.18 3.22
N ASN A 212 -21.09 9.08 3.17
CA ASN A 212 -20.90 8.19 4.30
C ASN A 212 -22.22 7.78 4.98
N ARG A 213 -23.20 7.34 4.19
CA ARG A 213 -24.55 6.93 4.63
C ARG A 213 -25.44 8.04 5.21
N LYS A 214 -25.00 9.30 5.17
CA LYS A 214 -25.83 10.46 5.50
C LYS A 214 -26.28 11.12 4.21
N GLN A 215 -27.58 11.39 4.09
CA GLN A 215 -28.11 12.13 2.96
C GLN A 215 -27.60 13.57 3.01
N ILE A 216 -27.26 14.13 1.86
CA ILE A 216 -26.76 15.49 1.68
C ILE A 216 -27.48 16.14 0.49
N SER A 217 -27.35 17.47 0.35
CA SER A 217 -27.88 18.16 -0.82
C SER A 217 -27.04 17.89 -2.08
N GLU A 218 -27.60 18.16 -3.26
CA GLU A 218 -26.87 18.09 -4.52
C GLU A 218 -25.65 19.02 -4.55
N ALA A 219 -25.81 20.26 -4.08
CA ALA A 219 -24.72 21.22 -4.01
C ALA A 219 -23.56 20.71 -3.16
N GLN A 220 -23.87 20.13 -1.98
CA GLN A 220 -22.86 19.49 -1.13
C GLN A 220 -22.18 18.31 -1.81
N TYR A 221 -22.94 17.48 -2.54
CA TYR A 221 -22.40 16.35 -3.29
C TYR A 221 -21.42 16.81 -4.37
N ASN A 222 -21.79 17.82 -5.16
CA ASN A 222 -20.95 18.35 -6.24
C ASN A 222 -19.63 18.91 -5.70
N VAL A 223 -19.66 19.63 -4.57
CA VAL A 223 -18.45 20.11 -3.87
C VAL A 223 -17.56 18.94 -3.44
N GLU A 224 -18.12 17.83 -2.98
CA GLU A 224 -17.35 16.65 -2.59
C GLU A 224 -16.80 15.88 -3.81
N CYS A 225 -17.54 15.80 -4.91
CA CYS A 225 -17.06 15.25 -6.18
C CYS A 225 -15.82 16.02 -6.69
N ILE A 226 -15.87 17.35 -6.62
CA ILE A 226 -14.74 18.23 -6.99
C ILE A 226 -13.49 17.96 -6.15
N LYS A 227 -13.61 17.44 -4.91
CA LYS A 227 -12.48 17.07 -4.05
C LYS A 227 -11.94 15.65 -4.31
N THR A 228 -12.65 14.83 -5.08
CA THR A 228 -12.31 13.41 -5.28
C THR A 228 -11.79 13.15 -6.69
N VAL A 229 -12.65 12.74 -7.62
CA VAL A 229 -12.27 12.24 -8.95
C VAL A 229 -12.69 13.14 -10.11
N ALA A 230 -13.39 14.25 -9.84
CA ALA A 230 -13.83 15.15 -10.90
C ALA A 230 -12.63 15.61 -11.75
N TYR A 231 -12.79 15.48 -13.08
CA TYR A 231 -11.81 15.90 -14.09
C TYR A 231 -10.46 15.16 -14.06
N GLN A 232 -10.40 13.98 -13.44
CA GLN A 232 -9.18 13.17 -13.42
C GLN A 232 -9.22 12.05 -14.46
N THR A 233 -8.08 11.78 -15.08
CA THR A 233 -7.90 10.59 -15.92
C THR A 233 -7.77 9.36 -15.02
N PRO A 234 -8.52 8.28 -15.28
CA PRO A 234 -8.37 7.08 -14.47
C PRO A 234 -7.04 6.38 -14.79
N LEU A 235 -6.49 5.67 -13.81
CA LEU A 235 -5.22 4.96 -13.94
C LEU A 235 -5.22 4.01 -15.14
N GLY A 236 -4.13 4.03 -15.91
CA GLY A 236 -3.84 3.06 -16.96
C GLY A 236 -2.92 1.95 -16.45
N PHE A 237 -2.84 0.84 -17.18
CA PHE A 237 -2.00 -0.31 -16.83
C PHE A 237 -1.21 -0.77 -18.05
N VAL A 238 0.05 -1.16 -17.82
CA VAL A 238 0.94 -1.68 -18.87
C VAL A 238 0.91 -3.21 -18.88
N LYS A 239 1.02 -3.81 -20.06
CA LYS A 239 1.00 -5.27 -20.22
C LYS A 239 2.23 -5.90 -19.54
N ILE A 240 2.00 -6.98 -18.80
CA ILE A 240 3.07 -7.83 -18.27
C ILE A 240 3.62 -8.65 -19.44
N ARG A 241 4.91 -8.53 -19.71
CA ARG A 241 5.66 -9.36 -20.66
C ARG A 241 6.20 -10.59 -19.96
#